data_AF-A0A6A6ZKX6-F1
#
_entry.id   AF-A0A6A6ZKX6-F1
#
_cell.length_a   1.000
_cell.length_b   1.000
_cell.length_c   1.000
_cell.angle_alpha   90.00
_cell.angle_beta   90.00
_cell.angle_gamma   90.00
#
_symmetry.space_group_name_H-M   'P 1'
#
loop_
_entity.id
_entity.type
_entity.pdbx_description
1 polymer ?
#
loop_
_entity_poly.entity_id
_entity_poly.type
_entity_poly.pdbx_seq_one_letter_code
_entity_poly.pdbx_strand_id
1 'polypeptide(L)'
;MLAKANRKELKAAAQLYKDQIAEEKHVAREEAKVVREEVKAKKAADRAAKIKAQNTKKAAQKSQLGKRRASRLPSSAPKPQKRCDVSGGVAASPEAAPAAPPKVNSRGRHIKVPDKYR
;
A
#
# COMPACT_ATOMS: atom_id res chain seq x y z
N MET A 1 34.06 27.72 -54.90
CA MET A 1 32.81 28.12 -54.22
C MET A 1 31.80 26.99 -54.05
N LEU A 2 31.72 26.00 -54.98
CA LEU A 2 30.74 24.89 -54.94
C LEU A 2 30.71 24.06 -53.64
N ALA A 3 31.87 23.62 -53.13
CA ALA A 3 31.92 22.72 -51.97
C ALA A 3 31.33 23.33 -50.68
N LYS A 4 31.36 24.66 -50.54
CA LYS A 4 30.78 25.37 -49.39
C LYS A 4 29.26 25.43 -49.47
N ALA A 5 28.69 25.55 -50.68
CA ALA A 5 27.25 25.52 -50.90
C ALA A 5 26.69 24.12 -50.57
N ASN A 6 27.30 23.07 -51.11
CA ASN A 6 26.91 21.68 -50.84
C ASN A 6 26.95 21.35 -49.34
N ARG A 7 27.95 21.83 -48.61
CA ARG A 7 28.04 21.61 -47.16
C ARG A 7 26.92 22.32 -46.38
N LYS A 8 26.44 23.48 -46.85
CA LYS A 8 25.31 24.18 -46.22
C LYS A 8 24.00 23.43 -46.46
N GLU A 9 23.79 22.93 -47.67
CA GLU A 9 22.63 22.12 -48.04
C GLU A 9 22.57 20.82 -47.23
N LEU A 10 23.69 20.10 -47.11
CA LEU A 10 23.77 18.90 -46.29
C LEU A 10 23.46 19.17 -44.82
N LYS A 11 23.90 20.31 -44.27
CA LYS A 11 23.59 20.71 -42.90
C LYS A 11 22.10 21.04 -42.72
N ALA A 12 21.50 21.74 -43.68
CA ALA A 12 20.07 22.05 -43.64
C ALA A 12 19.23 20.76 -43.71
N ALA A 13 19.57 19.84 -44.61
CA ALA A 13 18.91 18.54 -44.70
C ALA A 13 19.05 17.71 -43.41
N ALA A 14 20.25 17.69 -42.80
CA ALA A 14 20.48 17.00 -41.54
C ALA A 14 19.71 17.64 -40.36
N GLN A 15 19.50 18.96 -40.39
CA GLN A 15 18.70 19.65 -39.38
C GLN A 15 17.22 19.28 -39.52
N LEU A 16 16.68 19.36 -40.73
CA LEU A 16 15.29 18.98 -41.02
C LEU A 16 15.00 17.52 -40.61
N TYR A 17 15.94 16.61 -40.89
CA TYR A 17 15.78 15.20 -40.49
C TYR A 17 15.75 15.01 -38.96
N LYS A 18 16.56 15.78 -38.22
CA LYS A 18 16.54 15.74 -36.74
C LYS A 18 15.24 16.31 -36.19
N ASP A 19 14.73 17.38 -36.80
CA ASP A 19 13.50 18.02 -36.39
C ASP A 19 12.30 17.07 -36.61
N GLN A 20 12.25 16.37 -37.75
CA GLN A 20 11.26 15.31 -38.01
C GLN A 20 11.30 14.20 -36.95
N ILE A 21 12.49 13.69 -36.61
CA ILE A 21 12.63 12.67 -35.55
C ILE A 21 12.14 13.21 -34.20
N ALA A 22 12.37 14.48 -33.91
CA ALA A 22 11.93 15.09 -32.65
C ALA A 22 10.40 15.20 -32.60
N GLU A 23 9.76 15.58 -33.71
CA GLU A 23 8.31 15.63 -33.85
C GLU A 23 7.66 14.26 -33.70
N GLU A 24 8.18 13.23 -34.38
CA GLU A 24 7.69 11.85 -34.25
C GLU A 24 7.77 11.35 -32.80
N LYS A 25 8.88 11.65 -32.11
CA LYS A 25 9.04 11.32 -30.68
C LYS A 25 8.06 12.08 -29.79
N HIS A 26 7.74 13.32 -30.14
CA HIS A 26 6.74 14.09 -29.40
C HIS A 26 5.35 13.50 -29.58
N VAL A 27 4.95 13.20 -30.82
CA VAL A 27 3.67 12.56 -31.16
C VAL A 27 3.53 11.23 -30.42
N ALA A 28 4.53 10.35 -30.49
CA ALA A 28 4.51 9.06 -29.79
C ALA A 28 4.36 9.21 -28.25
N ARG A 29 4.91 10.27 -27.66
CA ARG A 29 4.75 10.57 -26.23
C ARG A 29 3.34 11.04 -25.90
N GLU A 30 2.77 11.90 -26.74
CA GLU A 30 1.40 12.39 -26.55
C GLU A 30 0.39 11.25 -26.70
N GLU A 31 0.53 10.40 -27.72
CA GLU A 31 -0.30 9.20 -27.88
C GLU A 31 -0.19 8.28 -26.66
N ALA A 32 1.03 8.04 -26.16
CA ALA A 32 1.24 7.25 -24.95
C ALA A 32 0.63 7.89 -23.70
N LYS A 33 0.57 9.23 -23.61
CA LYS A 33 -0.12 9.93 -22.52
C LYS A 33 -1.62 9.73 -22.62
N VAL A 34 -2.22 9.93 -23.80
CA VAL A 34 -3.66 9.75 -24.03
C VAL A 34 -4.10 8.34 -23.62
N VAL A 35 -3.40 7.30 -24.09
CA VAL A 35 -3.71 5.91 -23.73
C VAL A 35 -3.60 5.69 -22.22
N ARG A 36 -2.57 6.25 -21.56
CA ARG A 36 -2.42 6.14 -20.10
C ARG A 36 -3.56 6.83 -19.35
N GLU A 37 -4.02 7.97 -19.82
CA GLU A 37 -5.14 8.70 -19.21
C GLU A 37 -6.45 7.95 -19.37
N GLU A 38 -6.74 7.40 -20.54
CA GLU A 38 -7.90 6.55 -20.76
C GLU A 38 -7.92 5.32 -19.85
N VAL A 39 -6.79 4.63 -19.73
CA VAL A 39 -6.67 3.46 -18.84
C VAL A 39 -6.86 3.86 -17.38
N LYS A 40 -6.30 5.00 -16.95
CA LYS A 40 -6.51 5.53 -15.60
C LYS A 40 -7.99 5.88 -15.37
N ALA A 41 -8.65 6.52 -16.33
CA ALA A 41 -10.06 6.87 -16.25
C ALA A 41 -10.95 5.63 -16.12
N LYS A 42 -10.74 4.61 -16.97
CA LYS A 42 -11.45 3.32 -16.90
C LYS A 42 -11.24 2.65 -15.53
N LYS A 43 -10.00 2.58 -15.07
CA LYS A 43 -9.66 1.99 -13.76
C LYS A 43 -10.26 2.76 -12.58
N ALA A 44 -10.36 4.09 -12.69
CA ALA A 44 -11.02 4.92 -11.69
C ALA A 44 -12.53 4.67 -11.64
N ALA A 45 -13.18 4.58 -12.81
CA ALA A 45 -14.60 4.22 -12.91
C ALA A 45 -14.88 2.84 -12.30
N ASP A 46 -14.06 1.84 -12.63
CA ASP A 46 -14.19 0.49 -12.05
C ASP A 46 -14.04 0.47 -10.53
N ARG A 47 -13.07 1.23 -10.01
CA ARG A 47 -12.88 1.39 -8.56
C ARG A 47 -14.09 2.04 -7.91
N ALA A 48 -14.62 3.11 -8.51
CA ALA A 48 -15.80 3.80 -8.00
C ALA A 48 -17.03 2.87 -8.00
N ALA A 49 -17.24 2.08 -9.05
CA ALA A 49 -18.32 1.09 -9.13
C ALA A 49 -18.17 0.02 -8.03
N LYS A 50 -16.96 -0.52 -7.82
CA LYS A 50 -16.68 -1.48 -6.75
C LYS A 50 -16.96 -0.91 -5.36
N ILE A 51 -16.53 0.33 -5.10
CA ILE A 51 -16.78 1.01 -3.82
C ILE A 51 -18.28 1.19 -3.59
N LYS A 52 -19.02 1.66 -4.61
CA LYS A 52 -20.48 1.81 -4.53
C LYS A 52 -21.16 0.48 -4.21
N ALA A 53 -20.81 -0.60 -4.93
CA ALA A 53 -21.36 -1.93 -4.70
C ALA A 53 -21.03 -2.50 -3.30
N GLN A 54 -19.83 -2.23 -2.77
CA GLN A 54 -19.50 -2.62 -1.39
C GLN A 54 -20.29 -1.81 -0.36
N ASN A 55 -20.45 -0.50 -0.60
CA ASN A 55 -21.17 0.38 0.30
C ASN A 55 -22.67 0.02 0.37
N THR A 56 -23.31 -0.33 -0.75
CA THR A 56 -24.70 -0.80 -0.76
C THR A 56 -24.85 -2.11 0.01
N LYS A 57 -23.95 -3.09 -0.20
CA LYS A 57 -23.94 -4.35 0.56
C LYS A 57 -23.79 -4.10 2.07
N LYS A 58 -22.85 -3.23 2.48
CA LYS A 58 -22.64 -2.86 3.89
C LYS A 58 -23.84 -2.13 4.47
N ALA A 59 -24.49 -1.24 3.71
CA ALA A 59 -25.69 -0.53 4.15
C ALA A 59 -26.86 -1.49 4.41
N ALA A 60 -27.09 -2.45 3.50
CA ALA A 60 -28.11 -3.48 3.66
C ALA A 60 -27.81 -4.39 4.88
N GLN A 61 -26.55 -4.79 5.09
CA GLN A 61 -26.17 -5.59 6.25
C GLN A 61 -26.38 -4.83 7.57
N LYS A 62 -25.99 -3.55 7.63
CA LYS A 62 -26.18 -2.71 8.82
C LYS A 62 -27.66 -2.51 9.15
N SER A 63 -28.51 -2.26 8.16
CA SER A 63 -29.95 -2.08 8.39
C SER A 63 -30.61 -3.35 8.93
N GLN A 64 -30.14 -4.53 8.50
CA GLN A 64 -30.62 -5.81 9.02
C GLN A 64 -30.13 -6.09 10.46
N LEU A 65 -28.86 -5.78 10.78
CA LEU A 65 -28.31 -5.99 12.12
C LEU A 65 -28.91 -5.07 13.18
N GLY A 66 -29.26 -3.82 12.83
CA GLY A 66 -29.90 -2.89 13.76
C GLY A 66 -31.25 -3.41 14.27
N LYS A 67 -32.08 -3.95 13.37
CA LYS A 67 -33.36 -4.58 13.74
C LYS A 67 -33.16 -5.82 14.61
N ARG A 68 -32.20 -6.69 14.27
CA ARG A 68 -31.89 -7.92 15.03
C ARG A 68 -31.29 -7.64 16.41
N ARG A 69 -30.53 -6.55 16.58
CA ARG A 69 -29.97 -6.14 17.88
C ARG A 69 -31.05 -5.59 18.80
N ALA A 70 -31.99 -4.79 18.28
CA ALA A 70 -33.13 -4.30 19.06
C ALA A 70 -34.09 -5.43 19.47
N SER A 71 -34.26 -6.45 18.64
CA SER A 71 -35.14 -7.59 18.94
C SER A 71 -34.48 -8.70 19.77
N ARG A 72 -33.16 -8.62 20.03
CA ARG A 72 -32.46 -9.60 20.88
C ARG A 72 -32.32 -9.04 22.29
N LEU A 73 -32.96 -9.71 23.25
CA LEU A 73 -32.69 -9.53 24.66
C LEU A 73 -31.17 -9.69 24.90
N PRO A 74 -30.54 -8.84 25.75
CA PRO A 74 -29.13 -9.00 26.07
C PRO A 74 -28.96 -10.38 26.71
N SER A 75 -28.20 -11.26 26.04
CA SER A 75 -27.84 -12.55 26.64
C SER A 75 -27.03 -12.25 27.90
N SER A 76 -27.57 -12.60 29.06
CA SER A 76 -26.89 -12.49 30.35
C SER A 76 -25.63 -13.36 30.34
N ALA A 77 -24.50 -12.80 29.92
CA ALA A 77 -23.22 -13.47 30.06
C ALA A 77 -22.85 -13.48 31.55
N PRO A 78 -22.45 -14.64 32.14
CA PRO A 78 -22.01 -14.68 33.52
C PRO A 78 -20.70 -13.88 33.67
N LYS A 79 -20.62 -13.07 34.73
CA LYS A 79 -19.45 -12.25 35.09
C LYS A 79 -18.19 -13.14 35.18
N PRO A 80 -17.04 -12.74 34.62
CA PRO A 80 -15.81 -13.48 34.84
C PRO A 80 -15.40 -13.38 36.31
N GLN A 81 -15.32 -14.53 36.97
CA GLN A 81 -14.85 -14.65 38.35
C GLN A 81 -13.36 -14.32 38.39
N LYS A 82 -13.01 -13.21 39.05
CA LYS A 82 -11.61 -12.86 39.36
C LYS A 82 -11.01 -13.98 40.21
N ARG A 83 -9.98 -14.67 39.71
CA ARG A 83 -9.05 -15.40 40.57
C ARG A 83 -8.05 -14.40 41.12
N CYS A 84 -8.17 -14.10 42.41
CA CYS A 84 -7.11 -13.49 43.19
C CYS A 84 -6.18 -14.63 43.61
N ASP A 85 -4.98 -14.68 43.05
CA ASP A 85 -3.90 -15.49 43.61
C ASP A 85 -2.95 -14.55 44.38
N VAL A 86 -2.99 -14.70 45.69
CA VAL A 86 -2.10 -14.04 46.66
C VAL A 86 -0.76 -14.78 46.66
N SER A 87 0.29 -13.97 46.80
CA SER A 87 1.72 -14.25 46.85
C SER A 87 2.19 -15.46 47.67
N GLY A 88 3.29 -16.08 47.23
CA GLY A 88 4.16 -16.87 48.10
C GLY A 88 5.47 -17.29 47.44
N GLY A 89 6.60 -16.98 48.09
CA GLY A 89 7.80 -17.84 48.01
C GLY A 89 9.01 -17.28 47.29
N VAL A 90 9.92 -16.68 48.07
CA VAL A 90 11.33 -16.42 47.74
C VAL A 90 12.09 -17.75 47.56
N ALA A 91 13.04 -17.75 46.62
CA ALA A 91 14.38 -18.37 46.69
C ALA A 91 14.74 -19.17 45.44
N ALA A 92 15.70 -18.65 44.69
CA ALA A 92 16.95 -19.32 44.31
C ALA A 92 17.46 -18.65 43.02
N SER A 93 18.51 -17.86 43.16
CA SER A 93 19.34 -17.41 42.05
C SER A 93 20.09 -18.62 41.47
N PRO A 94 19.97 -18.94 40.18
CA PRO A 94 21.10 -19.47 39.44
C PRO A 94 21.78 -18.27 38.77
N GLU A 95 23.03 -18.06 39.19
CA GLU A 95 24.09 -17.33 38.49
C GLU A 95 23.74 -17.00 37.03
N ALA A 96 23.36 -15.73 36.82
CA ALA A 96 22.82 -15.27 35.55
C ALA A 96 23.93 -15.20 34.50
N ALA A 97 23.91 -16.16 33.56
CA ALA A 97 24.58 -16.03 32.29
C ALA A 97 24.26 -14.65 31.66
N PRO A 98 25.22 -13.98 30.98
CA PRO A 98 24.98 -12.64 30.45
C PRO A 98 23.75 -12.67 29.52
N ALA A 99 22.75 -11.87 29.88
CA ALA A 99 21.48 -11.82 29.15
C ALA A 99 21.75 -11.60 27.67
N ALA A 100 21.18 -12.47 26.83
CA ALA A 100 21.33 -12.38 25.38
C ALA A 100 20.96 -10.97 24.90
N PRO A 101 21.75 -10.36 24.01
CA PRO A 101 21.51 -9.01 23.56
C PRO A 101 20.11 -8.90 22.94
N PRO A 102 19.41 -7.77 23.15
CA PRO A 102 18.06 -7.61 22.64
C PRO A 102 18.05 -7.73 21.12
N LYS A 103 17.15 -8.56 20.59
CA LYS A 103 17.04 -8.78 19.15
C LYS A 103 16.74 -7.45 18.47
N VAL A 104 17.62 -7.02 17.57
CA VAL A 104 17.50 -5.78 16.81
C VAL A 104 17.18 -6.08 15.35
N ASN A 105 16.37 -5.23 14.71
CA ASN A 105 16.15 -5.31 13.26
C ASN A 105 17.34 -4.72 12.49
N SER A 106 17.34 -4.84 11.15
CA SER A 106 18.39 -4.27 10.27
C SER A 106 18.54 -2.74 10.37
N ARG A 107 17.58 -2.06 11.02
CA ARG A 107 17.59 -0.62 11.29
C ARG A 107 17.95 -0.30 12.75
N GLY A 108 18.46 -1.26 13.52
CA GLY A 108 18.90 -1.08 14.90
C GLY A 108 17.79 -0.92 15.94
N ARG A 109 16.52 -1.20 15.61
CA ARG A 109 15.41 -1.09 16.57
C ARG A 109 15.22 -2.40 17.33
N HIS A 110 15.07 -2.28 18.66
CA HIS A 110 14.76 -3.42 19.52
C HIS A 110 13.40 -4.03 19.19
N ILE A 111 13.38 -5.36 19.07
CA ILE A 111 12.19 -6.18 18.83
C ILE A 111 11.87 -6.92 20.12
N LYS A 112 10.65 -6.72 20.64
CA LYS A 112 10.09 -7.58 21.69
C LYS A 112 9.56 -8.84 21.02
N VAL A 113 10.27 -9.96 21.17
CA VAL A 113 9.82 -11.27 20.70
C VAL A 113 8.75 -11.78 21.67
N PRO A 114 7.52 -12.08 21.20
CA PRO A 114 6.48 -12.70 22.02
C PRO A 114 6.95 -14.06 22.55
N ASP A 115 6.53 -14.45 23.75
CA ASP A 115 7.00 -15.69 24.42
C ASP A 115 6.68 -16.96 23.64
N LYS A 116 5.64 -16.93 22.78
CA LYS A 116 5.34 -18.04 21.84
C LYS A 116 6.50 -18.34 20.88
N TYR A 117 7.40 -17.39 20.65
CA TYR A 117 8.53 -17.47 19.72
C TYR A 117 9.88 -17.30 20.42
N ARG A 118 9.91 -17.33 21.76
CA ARG A 118 11.16 -17.34 22.53
C ARG A 118 11.70 -18.74 22.66
#